data_AF-A0A2P6TLJ2-F1
#
_entry.id   AF-A0A2P6TLJ2-F1
#
_cell.length_a   1.000
_cell.length_b   1.000
_cell.length_c   1.000
_cell.angle_alpha   90.00
_cell.angle_beta   90.00
_cell.angle_gamma   90.00
#
_symmetry.space_group_name_H-M   'P 1'
#
loop_
_entity.id
_entity.type
_entity.pdbx_description
1 polymer ?
#
loop_
_entity_poly.entity_id
_entity_poly.type
_entity_poly.pdbx_seq_one_letter_code
_entity_poly.pdbx_strand_id
1 'polypeptide(L)'
;MPPHAASIDSLPPDVLELIASQILAEVCPFFDRHDVLQLACNLTAAGLQGSRLLASHLFAFLSQRMGEELPCGVSEASKAGELKAALKEWGLPISGTKGELWQRLLDQVQDSEVDEEGEPPQYCLVSGATRAELTGYLHKLISQSRCKAVFNLTKGDLSSLSFQLQGGGNNGLPSKMYVLCEVKQEALRRYKTYDRILQLKQMSKDWQDEWNAKTEARRALLQQELLLRGHSVDATQAMLQTSDAGMYIWGAHDREAPAVACNAIECLQFARTVAYLHYVNGLYDGWEPPRSLSAYRQAFAKRQHAAEAALPRWVAGQPSLQTIKQHPGVPASLLPRLEALWAAQHPADAAA
;
A
#
# COMPACT_ATOMS: atom_id res chain seq x y z
N MET A 1 -12.95 23.32 -47.89
CA MET A 1 -11.93 23.55 -46.86
C MET A 1 -12.29 22.68 -45.67
N PRO A 2 -11.37 21.87 -45.13
CA PRO A 2 -11.65 21.18 -43.88
C PRO A 2 -11.84 22.25 -42.78
N PRO A 3 -12.75 22.06 -41.82
CA PRO A 3 -12.87 22.97 -40.70
C PRO A 3 -11.50 23.05 -40.01
N HIS A 4 -10.97 24.26 -39.85
CA HIS A 4 -9.79 24.47 -39.00
C HIS A 4 -10.09 23.83 -37.65
N ALA A 5 -9.33 22.81 -37.28
CA ALA A 5 -9.42 22.22 -35.96
C ALA A 5 -9.20 23.36 -34.95
N ALA A 6 -10.16 23.57 -34.05
CA ALA A 6 -10.04 24.56 -32.99
C ALA A 6 -8.73 24.29 -32.23
N SER A 7 -7.79 25.23 -32.31
CA SER A 7 -6.53 25.16 -31.57
C SER A 7 -6.69 25.93 -30.26
N ILE A 8 -5.75 25.74 -29.33
CA ILE A 8 -5.70 26.48 -28.07
C ILE A 8 -5.68 28.01 -28.28
N ASP A 9 -5.18 28.49 -29.42
CA ASP A 9 -5.16 29.92 -29.79
C ASP A 9 -6.52 30.49 -30.13
N SER A 10 -7.51 29.63 -30.42
CA SER A 10 -8.88 30.05 -30.70
C SER A 10 -9.74 30.18 -29.44
N LEU A 11 -9.19 29.82 -28.28
CA LEU A 11 -9.92 29.86 -27.01
C LEU A 11 -9.89 31.26 -26.38
N PRO A 12 -11.02 31.74 -25.83
CA PRO A 12 -11.07 32.96 -25.03
C PRO A 12 -10.17 32.90 -23.78
N PRO A 13 -9.65 34.05 -23.30
CA PRO A 13 -8.81 34.14 -22.10
C PRO A 13 -9.42 33.52 -20.84
N ASP A 14 -10.73 33.72 -20.61
CA ASP A 14 -11.48 33.17 -19.47
C ASP A 14 -11.55 31.63 -19.52
N VAL A 15 -11.63 31.05 -20.72
CA VAL A 15 -11.57 29.59 -20.90
C VAL A 15 -10.16 29.07 -20.59
N LEU A 16 -9.12 29.79 -20.99
CA LEU A 16 -7.73 29.42 -20.68
C LEU A 16 -7.43 29.52 -19.17
N GLU A 17 -7.99 30.52 -18.48
CA GLU A 17 -7.91 30.64 -17.01
C GLU A 17 -8.66 29.51 -16.30
N LEU A 18 -9.81 29.10 -16.81
CA LEU A 18 -10.55 27.93 -16.32
C LEU A 18 -9.75 26.64 -16.51
N ILE A 19 -9.13 26.46 -17.67
CA ILE A 19 -8.26 25.32 -17.97
C ILE A 19 -7.07 25.30 -17.01
N ALA A 20 -6.41 26.43 -16.78
CA ALA A 20 -5.33 26.54 -15.80
C ALA A 20 -5.81 26.13 -14.40
N SER A 21 -6.96 26.65 -13.97
CA SER A 21 -7.55 26.33 -12.67
C SER A 21 -7.85 24.83 -12.52
N GLN A 22 -8.33 24.17 -13.58
CA GLN A 22 -8.55 22.72 -13.58
C GLN A 22 -7.24 21.93 -13.48
N ILE A 23 -6.22 22.30 -14.27
CA ILE A 23 -4.88 21.69 -14.18
C ILE A 23 -4.32 21.82 -12.75
N LEU A 24 -4.50 22.99 -12.12
CA LEU A 24 -4.00 23.27 -10.79
C LEU A 24 -4.82 22.58 -9.68
N ALA A 25 -6.11 22.34 -9.90
CA ALA A 25 -6.95 21.55 -9.00
C ALA A 25 -6.54 20.07 -8.96
N GLU A 26 -5.84 19.58 -10.00
CA GLU A 26 -5.29 18.23 -10.06
C GLU A 26 -3.93 18.10 -9.36
N VAL A 27 -3.40 19.15 -8.73
CA VAL A 27 -2.15 19.08 -7.97
C VAL A 27 -2.29 18.03 -6.87
N CYS A 28 -1.57 16.93 -7.04
CA CYS A 28 -1.66 15.73 -6.22
C CYS A 28 -0.29 15.05 -6.16
N PRO A 29 -0.12 13.95 -5.41
CA PRO A 29 1.17 13.25 -5.37
C PRO A 29 1.69 12.77 -6.74
N PHE A 30 0.84 12.74 -7.76
CA PHE A 30 1.16 12.34 -9.14
C PHE A 30 1.52 13.51 -10.05
N PHE A 31 0.97 14.69 -9.76
CA PHE A 31 1.14 15.93 -10.52
C PHE A 31 1.45 17.05 -9.52
N ASP A 32 2.73 17.37 -9.34
CA ASP A 32 3.19 18.35 -8.35
C ASP A 32 3.65 19.66 -9.01
N ARG A 33 4.16 20.59 -8.19
CA ARG A 33 4.64 21.91 -8.64
C ARG A 33 5.72 21.79 -9.72
N HIS A 34 6.52 20.71 -9.72
CA HIS A 34 7.51 20.48 -10.77
C HIS A 34 6.87 20.11 -12.11
N ASP A 35 5.83 19.28 -12.10
CA ASP A 35 5.09 18.93 -13.32
C ASP A 35 4.37 20.17 -13.91
N VAL A 36 3.83 21.03 -13.04
CA VAL A 36 3.24 22.32 -13.44
C VAL A 36 4.28 23.22 -14.11
N LEU A 37 5.49 23.33 -13.55
CA LEU A 37 6.59 24.08 -14.16
C LEU A 37 6.93 23.52 -15.54
N GLN A 38 7.11 22.21 -15.63
CA GLN A 38 7.50 21.58 -16.89
C GLN A 38 6.43 21.78 -17.97
N LEU A 39 5.15 21.70 -17.60
CA LEU A 39 4.03 22.02 -18.49
C LEU A 39 4.06 23.49 -18.93
N ALA A 40 4.25 24.43 -18.00
CA ALA A 40 4.36 25.85 -18.32
C ALA A 40 5.51 26.13 -19.29
N CYS A 41 6.70 25.58 -19.04
CA CYS A 41 7.86 25.70 -19.93
C CYS A 41 7.58 25.13 -21.33
N ASN A 42 6.94 23.96 -21.41
CA ASN A 42 6.59 23.33 -22.69
C ASN A 42 5.57 24.17 -23.49
N LEU A 43 4.55 24.70 -22.81
CA LEU A 43 3.54 25.58 -23.42
C LEU A 43 4.16 26.88 -23.93
N THR A 44 5.08 27.46 -23.16
CA THR A 44 5.86 28.63 -23.58
C THR A 44 6.70 28.33 -24.82
N ALA A 45 7.43 27.20 -24.81
CA ALA A 45 8.29 26.77 -25.91
C ALA A 45 7.51 26.46 -27.20
N ALA A 46 6.24 26.05 -27.10
CA ALA A 46 5.37 25.86 -28.27
C ALA A 46 5.13 27.16 -29.05
N GLY A 47 5.31 28.34 -28.42
CA GLY A 47 5.35 29.64 -29.10
C GLY A 47 4.00 30.21 -29.54
N LEU A 48 2.91 29.47 -29.36
CA LEU A 48 1.54 29.87 -29.69
C LEU A 48 0.97 30.85 -28.65
N GLN A 49 0.13 31.80 -29.08
CA GLN A 49 -0.37 32.89 -28.22
C GLN A 49 -1.22 32.38 -27.05
N GLY A 50 -2.17 31.49 -27.31
CA GLY A 50 -3.00 30.84 -26.30
C GLY A 50 -2.20 29.94 -25.36
N SER A 51 -1.17 29.25 -25.88
CA SER A 51 -0.26 28.46 -25.05
C SER A 51 0.58 29.33 -24.12
N ARG A 52 1.07 30.48 -24.59
CA ARG A 52 1.79 31.45 -23.75
C ARG A 52 0.90 32.06 -22.67
N LEU A 53 -0.35 32.36 -23.00
CA LEU A 53 -1.30 32.86 -22.02
C LEU A 53 -1.60 31.80 -20.95
N LEU A 54 -1.87 30.55 -21.35
CA LEU A 54 -2.02 29.44 -20.41
C LEU A 54 -0.76 29.23 -19.55
N ALA A 55 0.43 29.29 -20.15
CA ALA A 55 1.70 29.19 -19.42
C ALA A 55 1.84 30.30 -18.37
N SER A 56 1.45 31.54 -18.69
CA SER A 56 1.50 32.66 -17.75
C SER A 56 0.63 32.43 -16.51
N HIS A 57 -0.58 31.87 -16.67
CA HIS A 57 -1.43 31.48 -15.54
C HIS A 57 -0.79 30.38 -14.67
N LEU A 58 -0.13 29.40 -15.28
CA LEU A 58 0.58 28.34 -14.54
C LEU A 58 1.81 28.88 -13.81
N PHE A 59 2.56 29.82 -14.41
CA PHE A 59 3.69 30.47 -13.73
C PHE A 59 3.24 31.34 -12.56
N ALA A 60 2.12 32.07 -12.70
CA ALA A 60 1.55 32.86 -11.62
C ALA A 60 1.17 31.99 -10.41
N PHE A 61 0.69 30.76 -10.64
CA PHE A 61 0.47 29.80 -9.55
C PHE A 61 1.76 29.36 -8.86
N LEU A 62 2.83 29.16 -9.61
CA LEU A 62 4.13 28.74 -9.07
C LEU A 62 4.78 29.84 -8.25
N SER A 63 4.69 31.10 -8.69
CA SER A 63 5.29 32.26 -8.05
C SER A 63 4.27 33.33 -7.70
N GLN A 64 3.43 33.01 -6.72
CA GLN A 64 2.32 33.85 -6.27
C GLN A 64 2.73 35.29 -5.90
N ARG A 65 3.97 35.48 -5.44
CA ARG A 65 4.49 36.77 -4.96
C ARG A 65 5.32 37.54 -5.99
N MET A 66 5.45 37.02 -7.22
CA MET A 66 6.22 37.71 -8.26
C MET A 66 5.64 39.11 -8.52
N GLY A 67 6.48 40.14 -8.45
CA GLY A 67 6.07 41.52 -8.69
C GLY A 67 5.21 42.15 -7.58
N GLU A 68 4.99 41.45 -6.46
CA GLU A 68 4.33 42.04 -5.29
C GLU A 68 5.25 43.06 -4.59
N GLU A 69 4.63 44.04 -3.93
CA GLU A 69 5.37 44.93 -3.04
C GLU A 69 5.89 44.15 -1.82
N LEU A 70 7.08 44.52 -1.36
CA LEU A 70 7.66 43.91 -0.17
C LEU A 70 6.81 44.24 1.07
N PRO A 71 6.63 43.26 1.97
CA PRO A 71 5.70 43.40 3.08
C PRO A 71 6.28 44.40 4.08
N CYS A 72 5.41 45.11 4.78
CA CYS A 72 5.80 46.16 5.72
C CYS A 72 6.67 47.29 5.09
N GLY A 73 6.71 47.44 3.76
CA GLY A 73 7.48 48.48 3.08
C GLY A 73 9.00 48.37 3.30
N VAL A 74 9.50 47.16 3.55
CA VAL A 74 10.93 46.95 3.83
C VAL A 74 11.78 47.20 2.60
N SER A 75 12.99 47.70 2.82
CA SER A 75 14.00 47.96 1.78
C SER A 75 15.35 47.40 2.20
N GLU A 76 16.34 47.43 1.30
CA GLU A 76 17.72 47.02 1.61
C GLU A 76 18.30 47.79 2.81
N ALA A 77 17.86 49.04 3.00
CA ALA A 77 18.26 49.89 4.11
C ALA A 77 17.67 49.45 5.47
N SER A 78 16.56 48.70 5.47
CA SER A 78 15.85 48.26 6.67
C SER A 78 16.73 47.51 7.67
N LYS A 79 16.40 47.58 8.96
CA LYS A 79 17.14 46.88 10.02
C LYS A 79 16.84 45.39 9.99
N ALA A 80 17.77 44.56 10.48
CA ALA A 80 17.59 43.10 10.51
C ALA A 80 16.32 42.66 11.25
N GLY A 81 15.84 43.42 12.25
CA GLY A 81 14.57 43.15 12.93
C GLY A 81 13.34 43.31 12.05
N GLU A 82 13.33 44.33 11.18
CA GLU A 82 12.26 44.62 10.22
C GLU A 82 12.23 43.55 9.13
N LEU A 83 13.40 43.16 8.60
CA LEU A 83 13.51 42.06 7.64
C LEU A 83 13.03 40.72 8.22
N LYS A 84 13.32 40.45 9.51
CA LYS A 84 12.80 39.24 10.19
C LYS A 84 11.29 39.28 10.37
N ALA A 85 10.71 40.45 10.63
CA ALA A 85 9.26 40.61 10.73
C ALA A 85 8.57 40.36 9.37
N ALA A 86 9.11 40.93 8.29
CA ALA A 86 8.69 40.69 6.92
C ALA A 86 8.76 39.20 6.53
N LEU A 87 9.89 38.54 6.81
CA LEU A 87 10.03 37.10 6.57
C LEU A 87 9.03 36.26 7.37
N LYS A 88 8.77 36.65 8.63
CA LYS A 88 7.81 35.96 9.50
C LYS A 88 6.37 36.09 8.98
N GLU A 89 5.96 37.28 8.54
CA GLU A 89 4.66 37.53 7.91
C GLU A 89 4.45 36.62 6.70
N TRP A 90 5.51 36.44 5.92
CA TRP A 90 5.52 35.59 4.74
C TRP A 90 5.76 34.10 5.01
N GLY A 91 5.89 33.69 6.28
CA GLY A 91 6.10 32.29 6.68
C GLY A 91 7.49 31.72 6.35
N LEU A 92 8.48 32.59 6.11
CA LEU A 92 9.83 32.22 5.69
C LEU A 92 10.80 32.12 6.88
N PRO A 93 11.90 31.35 6.76
CA PRO A 93 12.92 31.25 7.81
C PRO A 93 13.55 32.62 8.15
N ILE A 94 13.71 32.90 9.46
CA ILE A 94 14.19 34.20 9.98
C ILE A 94 15.67 34.21 10.43
N SER A 95 16.42 33.13 10.17
CA SER A 95 17.83 33.01 10.52
C SER A 95 18.76 33.53 9.41
N GLY A 96 19.95 34.00 9.80
CA GLY A 96 20.99 34.46 8.88
C GLY A 96 21.48 35.89 9.13
N THR A 97 22.39 36.34 8.27
CA THR A 97 22.90 37.72 8.22
C THR A 97 21.86 38.68 7.61
N LYS A 98 22.02 39.99 7.78
CA LYS A 98 21.10 41.00 7.19
C LYS A 98 20.98 40.82 5.67
N GLY A 99 22.10 40.59 4.97
CA GLY A 99 22.12 40.37 3.53
C GLY A 99 21.36 39.11 3.11
N GLU A 100 21.50 38.01 3.86
CA GLU A 100 20.76 36.77 3.59
C GLU A 100 19.25 36.92 3.81
N LEU A 101 18.84 37.70 4.82
CA LEU A 101 17.43 37.98 5.08
C LEU A 101 16.81 38.85 3.97
N TRP A 102 17.55 39.85 3.49
CA TRP A 102 17.16 40.71 2.38
C TRP A 102 17.04 39.91 1.07
N GLN A 103 18.06 39.12 0.74
CA GLN A 103 18.06 38.28 -0.46
C GLN A 103 16.87 37.31 -0.46
N ARG A 104 16.56 36.69 0.69
CA ARG A 104 15.43 35.75 0.81
C ARG A 104 14.07 36.39 0.54
N LEU A 105 13.90 37.67 0.87
CA LEU A 105 12.69 38.44 0.55
C LEU A 105 12.65 38.78 -0.94
N LEU A 106 13.76 39.28 -1.48
CA LEU A 106 13.90 39.57 -2.91
C LEU A 106 13.63 38.34 -3.78
N ASP A 107 14.17 37.18 -3.41
CA ASP A 107 13.97 35.92 -4.12
C ASP A 107 12.49 35.49 -4.23
N GLN A 108 11.57 36.09 -3.44
CA GLN A 108 10.13 35.83 -3.57
C GLN A 108 9.46 36.69 -4.65
N VAL A 109 9.96 37.92 -4.85
CA VAL A 109 9.30 38.95 -5.65
C VAL A 109 9.99 39.21 -6.98
N GLN A 110 11.26 38.83 -7.12
CA GLN A 110 12.07 39.02 -8.33
C GLN A 110 12.94 37.79 -8.65
N ASP A 111 13.29 37.63 -9.92
CA ASP A 111 14.11 36.49 -10.41
C ASP A 111 15.19 36.85 -11.42
N SER A 112 15.56 38.13 -11.45
CA SER A 112 16.20 38.89 -12.53
C SER A 112 15.17 39.68 -13.31
N GLU A 113 15.38 41.00 -13.39
CA GLU A 113 14.56 41.93 -14.20
C GLU A 113 14.78 41.71 -15.69
N VAL A 114 15.87 41.01 -16.04
CA VAL A 114 16.34 40.82 -17.41
C VAL A 114 16.82 39.39 -17.68
N ASP A 115 16.70 38.93 -18.92
CA ASP A 115 17.28 37.68 -19.43
C ASP A 115 18.79 37.81 -19.69
N GLU A 116 19.40 36.79 -20.32
CA GLU A 116 20.83 36.79 -20.65
C GLU A 116 21.19 37.91 -21.63
N GLU A 117 20.20 38.46 -22.35
CA GLU A 117 20.32 39.53 -23.32
C GLU A 117 20.01 40.93 -22.74
N GLY A 118 19.59 41.04 -21.49
CA GLY A 118 19.27 42.33 -20.86
C GLY A 118 17.82 42.79 -21.08
N GLU A 119 16.93 41.92 -21.58
CA GLU A 119 15.53 42.21 -21.88
C GLU A 119 14.58 41.56 -20.86
N PRO A 120 13.36 42.08 -20.66
CA PRO A 120 12.40 41.47 -19.74
C PRO A 120 12.18 39.98 -20.06
N PRO A 121 12.23 39.07 -19.06
CA PRO A 121 12.20 37.64 -19.29
C PRO A 121 10.91 37.22 -20.03
N GLN A 122 11.06 36.80 -21.28
CA GLN A 122 9.92 36.49 -22.15
C GLN A 122 9.22 35.17 -21.82
N TYR A 123 9.88 34.27 -21.08
CA TYR A 123 9.51 32.86 -21.07
C TYR A 123 9.40 32.19 -19.69
N CYS A 124 9.99 32.78 -18.64
CA CYS A 124 10.03 32.17 -17.31
C CYS A 124 9.71 33.22 -16.25
N LEU A 125 8.43 33.30 -15.86
CA LEU A 125 7.93 34.24 -14.87
C LEU A 125 7.79 33.58 -13.48
N VAL A 126 8.88 33.00 -12.98
CA VAL A 126 8.93 32.43 -11.62
C VAL A 126 9.97 33.17 -10.79
N SER A 127 9.83 33.20 -9.47
CA SER A 127 10.74 33.84 -8.53
C SER A 127 11.96 32.97 -8.23
N GLY A 128 13.07 33.55 -7.75
CA GLY A 128 14.31 32.80 -7.48
C GLY A 128 14.13 31.71 -6.43
N ALA A 129 13.30 31.98 -5.43
CA ALA A 129 12.92 31.00 -4.43
C ALA A 129 12.13 29.83 -5.05
N THR A 130 11.26 30.13 -6.01
CA THR A 130 10.48 29.10 -6.71
C THR A 130 11.39 28.26 -7.60
N ARG A 131 12.35 28.87 -8.32
CA ARG A 131 13.37 28.12 -9.09
C ARG A 131 14.19 27.19 -8.19
N ALA A 132 14.64 27.67 -7.04
CA ALA A 132 15.39 26.87 -6.08
C ALA A 132 14.56 25.71 -5.52
N GLU A 133 13.28 25.97 -5.18
CA GLU A 133 12.32 24.93 -4.78
C GLU A 133 12.20 23.85 -5.86
N LEU A 134 11.94 24.25 -7.10
CA LEU A 134 11.71 23.36 -8.25
C LEU A 134 12.97 22.58 -8.64
N THR A 135 14.16 23.16 -8.46
CA THR A 135 15.44 22.45 -8.59
C THR A 135 15.56 21.35 -7.53
N GLY A 136 15.09 21.60 -6.31
CA GLY A 136 14.99 20.57 -5.28
C GLY A 136 14.09 19.40 -5.67
N TYR A 137 13.01 19.65 -6.42
CA TYR A 137 12.13 18.59 -6.91
C TYR A 137 12.78 17.67 -7.94
N LEU A 138 13.69 18.18 -8.78
CA LEU A 138 14.44 17.35 -9.75
C LEU A 138 15.26 16.26 -9.07
N HIS A 139 15.74 16.52 -7.86
CA HIS A 139 16.55 15.58 -7.09
C HIS A 139 15.74 14.82 -6.02
N LYS A 140 14.42 14.99 -6.01
CA LYS A 140 13.56 14.35 -5.01
C LYS A 140 13.61 12.84 -5.18
N LEU A 141 13.95 12.15 -4.10
CA LEU A 141 14.05 10.70 -4.07
C LEU A 141 12.78 10.05 -3.52
N ILE A 142 12.45 8.87 -4.05
CA ILE A 142 11.34 8.05 -3.58
C ILE A 142 11.82 6.60 -3.39
N SER A 143 11.40 5.97 -2.28
CA SER A 143 11.79 4.60 -1.99
C SER A 143 11.06 3.59 -2.89
N GLN A 144 11.68 2.43 -3.13
CA GLN A 144 11.05 1.34 -3.88
C GLN A 144 9.66 0.96 -3.37
N SER A 145 9.48 0.92 -2.03
CA SER A 145 8.20 0.58 -1.41
C SER A 145 7.15 1.66 -1.70
N ARG A 146 7.55 2.93 -1.67
CA ARG A 146 6.69 4.06 -2.05
C ARG A 146 6.38 4.07 -3.54
N CYS A 147 7.29 3.67 -4.43
CA CYS A 147 6.99 3.53 -5.86
C CYS A 147 5.84 2.53 -6.09
N LYS A 148 5.86 1.39 -5.41
CA LYS A 148 4.74 0.42 -5.45
C LYS A 148 3.48 1.01 -4.83
N ALA A 149 3.57 1.61 -3.65
CA ALA A 149 2.42 2.12 -2.91
C ALA A 149 1.75 3.32 -3.60
N VAL A 150 2.51 4.20 -4.24
CA VAL A 150 2.02 5.43 -4.88
C VAL A 150 1.72 5.20 -6.35
N PHE A 151 2.63 4.61 -7.12
CA PHE A 151 2.51 4.50 -8.57
C PHE A 151 2.12 3.10 -9.07
N ASN A 152 1.87 2.15 -8.16
CA ASN A 152 1.61 0.75 -8.50
C ASN A 152 2.71 0.13 -9.39
N LEU A 153 3.95 0.58 -9.24
CA LEU A 153 5.10 0.07 -9.99
C LEU A 153 5.74 -1.11 -9.26
N THR A 154 5.98 -2.20 -9.98
CA THR A 154 6.63 -3.40 -9.46
C THR A 154 8.15 -3.26 -9.51
N LYS A 155 8.86 -4.18 -8.84
CA LYS A 155 10.33 -4.27 -8.94
C LYS A 155 10.81 -4.46 -10.39
N GLY A 156 10.02 -5.17 -11.21
CA GLY A 156 10.33 -5.37 -12.62
C GLY A 156 10.18 -4.09 -13.44
N ASP A 157 9.20 -3.25 -13.11
CA ASP A 157 9.02 -1.97 -13.80
C ASP A 157 10.15 -0.98 -13.52
N LEU A 158 10.73 -1.05 -12.32
CA LEU A 158 11.82 -0.16 -11.89
C LEU A 158 13.21 -0.66 -12.32
N SER A 159 13.32 -1.79 -13.04
CA SER A 159 14.62 -2.42 -13.31
C SER A 159 15.52 -1.61 -14.25
N SER A 160 14.93 -0.76 -15.09
CA SER A 160 15.64 0.12 -16.02
C SER A 160 16.06 1.45 -15.38
N LEU A 161 15.55 1.77 -14.19
CA LEU A 161 15.82 3.06 -13.53
C LEU A 161 17.07 3.00 -12.66
N SER A 162 17.81 4.10 -12.65
CA SER A 162 18.94 4.28 -11.74
C SER A 162 18.44 4.42 -10.30
N PHE A 163 19.19 3.88 -9.34
CA PHE A 163 18.85 4.00 -7.92
C PHE A 163 20.07 4.26 -7.06
N GLN A 164 19.84 4.95 -5.95
CA GLN A 164 20.80 5.16 -4.88
C GLN A 164 20.42 4.28 -3.68
N LEU A 165 21.42 3.80 -2.93
CA LEU A 165 21.19 3.10 -1.67
C LEU A 165 21.28 4.10 -0.53
N GLN A 166 20.23 4.18 0.30
CA GLN A 166 20.21 5.05 1.47
C GLN A 166 19.97 4.21 2.74
N GLY A 167 20.78 4.45 3.77
CA GLY A 167 20.68 3.76 5.06
C GLY A 167 19.36 4.07 5.79
N GLY A 168 18.82 3.09 6.52
CA GLY A 168 17.61 3.26 7.34
C GLY A 168 16.33 2.56 6.84
N GLY A 169 16.44 1.45 6.07
CA GLY A 169 15.27 0.66 5.69
C GLY A 169 14.70 -0.22 6.82
N ASN A 170 13.52 -0.81 6.58
CA ASN A 170 12.97 -1.85 7.46
C ASN A 170 13.98 -2.99 7.61
N ASN A 171 14.19 -3.45 8.85
CA ASN A 171 15.14 -4.50 9.23
C ASN A 171 16.64 -4.15 9.05
N GLY A 172 16.98 -2.87 8.99
CA GLY A 172 18.39 -2.42 8.96
C GLY A 172 19.08 -2.60 7.59
N LEU A 173 18.36 -3.04 6.57
CA LEU A 173 18.88 -3.13 5.20
C LEU A 173 18.77 -1.77 4.49
N PRO A 174 19.73 -1.42 3.61
CA PRO A 174 19.66 -0.19 2.83
C PRO A 174 18.46 -0.21 1.87
N SER A 175 17.75 0.91 1.79
CA SER A 175 16.61 1.07 0.90
C SER A 175 17.06 1.59 -0.46
N LYS A 176 16.46 1.06 -1.53
CA LYS A 176 16.63 1.60 -2.89
C LYS A 176 15.78 2.87 -3.05
N MET A 177 16.44 3.94 -3.44
CA MET A 177 15.86 5.26 -3.68
C MET A 177 16.00 5.59 -5.16
N TYR A 178 14.89 5.98 -5.79
CA TYR A 178 14.82 6.34 -7.21
C TYR A 178 14.53 7.83 -7.33
N VAL A 179 14.94 8.45 -8.44
CA VAL A 179 14.57 9.83 -8.75
C VAL A 179 13.08 9.87 -9.09
N LEU A 180 12.31 10.72 -8.40
CA LEU A 180 10.85 10.75 -8.51
C LEU A 180 10.38 11.07 -9.94
N CYS A 181 11.06 11.97 -10.65
CA CYS A 181 10.68 12.33 -12.01
C CYS A 181 10.78 11.14 -12.98
N GLU A 182 11.84 10.32 -12.88
CA GLU A 182 11.99 9.10 -13.68
C GLU A 182 10.91 8.07 -13.35
N VAL A 183 10.55 7.94 -12.07
CA VAL A 183 9.48 7.04 -11.61
C VAL A 183 8.12 7.47 -12.17
N LYS A 184 7.83 8.77 -12.20
CA LYS A 184 6.60 9.31 -12.79
C LYS A 184 6.53 9.06 -14.30
N GLN A 185 7.64 9.27 -15.01
CA GLN A 185 7.72 8.97 -16.44
C GLN A 185 7.50 7.49 -16.72
N GLU A 186 8.09 6.61 -15.91
CA GLU A 186 7.89 5.16 -16.03
C GLU A 186 6.43 4.76 -15.72
N ALA A 187 5.80 5.41 -14.74
CA ALA A 187 4.39 5.23 -14.43
C ALA A 187 3.48 5.62 -15.61
N LEU A 188 3.72 6.79 -16.22
CA LEU A 188 2.99 7.24 -17.40
C LEU A 188 3.27 6.36 -18.62
N ARG A 189 4.50 5.88 -18.80
CA ARG A 189 4.86 4.93 -19.88
C ARG A 189 4.01 3.66 -19.80
N ARG A 190 3.89 3.10 -18.58
CA ARG A 190 3.16 1.86 -18.28
C ARG A 190 1.64 2.04 -18.31
N TYR A 191 1.12 3.06 -17.62
CA TYR A 191 -0.32 3.21 -17.35
C TYR A 191 -1.02 4.24 -18.24
N LYS A 192 -0.27 5.03 -19.02
CA LYS A 192 -0.71 6.12 -19.90
C LYS A 192 -1.25 7.35 -19.17
N THR A 193 -2.06 7.15 -18.13
CA THR A 193 -2.63 8.23 -17.31
C THR A 193 -2.54 7.90 -15.83
N TYR A 194 -2.54 8.93 -14.99
CA TYR A 194 -2.59 8.75 -13.54
C TYR A 194 -3.96 8.26 -13.05
N ASP A 195 -5.05 8.62 -13.73
CA ASP A 195 -6.38 8.06 -13.47
C ASP A 195 -6.42 6.55 -13.55
N ARG A 196 -5.67 5.96 -14.49
CA ARG A 196 -5.59 4.52 -14.60
C ARG A 196 -4.94 3.90 -13.36
N ILE A 197 -3.94 4.56 -12.77
CA ILE A 197 -3.30 4.12 -11.52
C ILE A 197 -4.29 4.21 -10.37
N LEU A 198 -5.05 5.31 -10.27
CA LEU A 198 -6.08 5.50 -9.25
C LEU A 198 -7.17 4.43 -9.34
N GLN A 199 -7.68 4.14 -10.54
CA GLN A 199 -8.66 3.08 -10.77
C GLN A 199 -8.12 1.71 -10.34
N LEU A 200 -6.89 1.36 -10.72
CA LEU A 200 -6.29 0.08 -10.34
C LEU A 200 -6.12 -0.05 -8.84
N LYS A 201 -5.78 1.04 -8.16
CA LYS A 201 -5.71 1.06 -6.69
C LYS A 201 -7.07 0.92 -6.04
N GLN A 202 -8.08 1.61 -6.56
CA GLN A 202 -9.43 1.50 -6.04
C GLN A 202 -9.95 0.07 -6.22
N MET A 203 -9.79 -0.52 -7.40
CA MET A 203 -10.13 -1.93 -7.65
C MET A 203 -9.38 -2.88 -6.71
N SER A 204 -8.08 -2.64 -6.46
CA SER A 204 -7.31 -3.46 -5.52
C SER A 204 -7.80 -3.32 -4.08
N LYS A 205 -8.25 -2.12 -3.69
CA LYS A 205 -8.83 -1.86 -2.37
C LYS A 205 -10.19 -2.54 -2.24
N ASP A 206 -11.07 -2.34 -3.22
CA ASP A 206 -12.40 -2.95 -3.25
C ASP A 206 -12.31 -4.47 -3.21
N TRP A 207 -11.38 -5.06 -3.98
CA TRP A 207 -11.11 -6.49 -3.95
C TRP A 207 -10.59 -6.95 -2.59
N GLN A 208 -9.70 -6.19 -1.95
CA GLN A 208 -9.17 -6.52 -0.63
C GLN A 208 -10.26 -6.46 0.44
N ASP A 209 -11.13 -5.44 0.37
CA ASP A 209 -12.25 -5.26 1.28
C ASP A 209 -13.29 -6.38 1.09
N GLU A 210 -13.60 -6.76 -0.16
CA GLU A 210 -14.46 -7.91 -0.47
C GLU A 210 -13.86 -9.23 0.03
N TRP A 211 -12.56 -9.45 -0.18
CA TRP A 211 -11.86 -10.64 0.29
C TRP A 211 -11.83 -10.73 1.82
N ASN A 212 -11.55 -9.62 2.50
CA ASN A 212 -11.60 -9.53 3.97
C ASN A 212 -13.01 -9.82 4.48
N ALA A 213 -14.04 -9.23 3.86
CA ALA A 213 -15.44 -9.44 4.24
C ALA A 213 -15.86 -10.91 4.09
N LYS A 214 -15.47 -11.58 2.98
CA LYS A 214 -15.71 -13.02 2.78
C LYS A 214 -15.01 -13.88 3.83
N THR A 215 -13.76 -13.55 4.13
CA THR A 215 -12.94 -14.25 5.13
C THR A 215 -13.55 -14.13 6.53
N GLU A 216 -13.98 -12.94 6.92
CA GLU A 216 -14.62 -12.69 8.21
C GLU A 216 -16.02 -13.33 8.30
N ALA A 217 -16.82 -13.26 7.23
CA ALA A 217 -18.10 -13.97 7.18
C ALA A 217 -17.92 -15.48 7.33
N ARG A 218 -16.92 -16.05 6.67
CA ARG A 218 -16.59 -17.47 6.80
C ARG A 218 -16.11 -17.82 8.21
N ARG A 219 -15.23 -17.00 8.79
CA ARG A 219 -14.77 -17.15 10.17
C ARG A 219 -15.94 -17.14 11.16
N ALA A 220 -16.89 -16.23 10.99
CA ALA A 220 -18.08 -16.12 11.84
C ALA A 220 -18.96 -17.39 11.79
N LEU A 221 -19.15 -17.97 10.60
CA LEU A 221 -19.88 -19.24 10.45
C LEU A 221 -19.20 -20.40 11.19
N LEU A 222 -17.88 -20.53 11.06
CA LEU A 222 -17.13 -21.57 11.77
C LEU A 222 -17.12 -21.33 13.28
N GLN A 223 -17.04 -20.07 13.71
CA GLN A 223 -17.14 -19.70 15.11
C GLN A 223 -18.51 -20.08 15.69
N GLN A 224 -19.59 -19.76 14.99
CA GLN A 224 -20.94 -20.13 15.43
C GLN A 224 -21.10 -21.64 15.57
N GLU A 225 -20.63 -22.42 14.60
CA GLU A 225 -20.68 -23.88 14.62
C GLU A 225 -19.87 -24.46 15.80
N LEU A 226 -18.68 -23.94 16.09
CA LEU A 226 -17.87 -24.38 17.24
C LEU A 226 -18.53 -24.02 18.59
N LEU A 227 -19.15 -22.84 18.70
CA LEU A 227 -19.91 -22.46 19.89
C LEU A 227 -21.13 -23.37 20.11
N LEU A 228 -21.85 -23.74 19.03
CA LEU A 228 -22.96 -24.69 19.09
C LEU A 228 -22.53 -26.08 19.57
N ARG A 229 -21.27 -26.46 19.36
CA ARG A 229 -20.65 -27.70 19.84
C ARG A 229 -20.16 -27.62 21.29
N GLY A 230 -20.35 -26.47 21.95
CA GLY A 230 -20.03 -26.29 23.37
C GLY A 230 -18.63 -25.74 23.65
N HIS A 231 -17.87 -25.29 22.65
CA HIS A 231 -16.60 -24.61 22.90
C HIS A 231 -16.83 -23.22 23.51
N SER A 232 -15.89 -22.76 24.34
CA SER A 232 -15.89 -21.38 24.81
C SER A 232 -15.50 -20.41 23.69
N VAL A 233 -15.80 -19.12 23.88
CA VAL A 233 -15.40 -18.07 22.94
C VAL A 233 -13.88 -18.04 22.78
N ASP A 234 -13.12 -18.11 23.87
CA ASP A 234 -11.66 -18.08 23.86
C ASP A 234 -11.06 -19.30 23.15
N ALA A 235 -11.59 -20.49 23.44
CA ALA A 235 -11.16 -21.73 22.77
C ALA A 235 -11.42 -21.66 21.26
N THR A 236 -12.60 -21.17 20.87
CA THR A 236 -12.98 -21.00 19.47
C THR A 236 -12.05 -20.01 18.75
N GLN A 237 -11.75 -18.86 19.37
CA GLN A 237 -10.81 -17.90 18.81
C GLN A 237 -9.41 -18.50 18.64
N ALA A 238 -8.91 -19.20 19.66
CA ALA A 238 -7.60 -19.85 19.60
C ALA A 238 -7.53 -20.90 18.47
N MET A 239 -8.58 -21.71 18.29
CA MET A 239 -8.66 -22.70 17.21
C MET A 239 -8.64 -22.04 15.83
N LEU A 240 -9.42 -20.96 15.64
CA LEU A 240 -9.55 -20.26 14.36
C LEU A 240 -8.36 -19.35 14.01
N GLN A 241 -7.45 -19.09 14.97
CA GLN A 241 -6.20 -18.37 14.72
C GLN A 241 -5.07 -19.29 14.23
N THR A 242 -5.26 -20.61 14.26
CA THR A 242 -4.26 -21.55 13.78
C THR A 242 -4.10 -21.48 12.24
N SER A 243 -2.89 -21.77 11.76
CA SER A 243 -2.61 -21.86 10.31
C SER A 243 -3.40 -22.97 9.62
N ASP A 244 -3.85 -23.98 10.38
CA ASP A 244 -4.68 -25.09 9.91
C ASP A 244 -6.13 -24.66 9.69
N ALA A 245 -6.71 -23.89 10.61
CA ALA A 245 -8.03 -23.29 10.41
C ALA A 245 -8.06 -22.35 9.20
N GLY A 246 -6.92 -21.70 8.88
CA GLY A 246 -6.77 -20.88 7.68
C GLY A 246 -7.18 -21.59 6.38
N MET A 247 -6.98 -22.92 6.28
CA MET A 247 -7.38 -23.70 5.11
C MET A 247 -8.90 -23.75 4.89
N TYR A 248 -9.67 -23.65 5.97
CA TYR A 248 -11.14 -23.68 5.96
C TYR A 248 -11.78 -22.29 6.02
N ILE A 249 -10.99 -21.26 6.33
CA ILE A 249 -11.42 -19.85 6.38
C ILE A 249 -11.21 -19.18 5.03
N TRP A 250 -10.03 -19.34 4.42
CA TRP A 250 -9.65 -18.65 3.16
C TRP A 250 -8.84 -19.52 2.20
N GLY A 251 -8.54 -20.77 2.57
CA GLY A 251 -7.72 -21.69 1.79
C GLY A 251 -8.51 -22.65 0.90
N ALA A 252 -7.96 -23.84 0.65
CA ALA A 252 -8.49 -24.78 -0.33
C ALA A 252 -9.83 -25.44 0.07
N HIS A 253 -10.23 -25.33 1.34
CA HIS A 253 -11.42 -25.94 1.92
C HIS A 253 -12.43 -24.89 2.43
N ASP A 254 -12.33 -23.65 1.95
CA ASP A 254 -13.21 -22.53 2.31
C ASP A 254 -14.70 -22.77 1.95
N ARG A 255 -14.96 -23.64 0.98
CA ARG A 255 -16.31 -24.01 0.51
C ARG A 255 -16.92 -25.20 1.23
N GLU A 256 -16.20 -25.88 2.11
CA GLU A 256 -16.77 -27.02 2.83
C GLU A 256 -17.92 -26.58 3.74
N ALA A 257 -18.87 -27.48 4.02
CA ALA A 257 -19.93 -27.18 4.97
C ALA A 257 -19.30 -26.85 6.35
N PRO A 258 -19.80 -25.83 7.09
CA PRO A 258 -19.24 -25.45 8.38
C PRO A 258 -19.04 -26.63 9.34
N ALA A 259 -20.02 -27.53 9.38
CA ALA A 259 -19.94 -28.72 10.24
C ALA A 259 -18.77 -29.66 9.89
N VAL A 260 -18.46 -29.83 8.59
CA VAL A 260 -17.34 -30.67 8.12
C VAL A 260 -16.01 -30.00 8.44
N ALA A 261 -15.90 -28.70 8.16
CA ALA A 261 -14.72 -27.92 8.48
C ALA A 261 -14.42 -27.93 10.00
N CYS A 262 -15.43 -27.73 10.84
CA CYS A 262 -15.28 -27.76 12.29
C CYS A 262 -14.86 -29.15 12.80
N ASN A 263 -15.37 -30.25 12.23
CA ASN A 263 -14.90 -31.60 12.57
C ASN A 263 -13.40 -31.75 12.31
N ALA A 264 -12.92 -31.27 11.16
CA ALA A 264 -11.50 -31.37 10.82
C ALA A 264 -10.63 -30.46 11.69
N ILE A 265 -11.09 -29.24 12.00
CA ILE A 265 -10.41 -28.31 12.91
C ILE A 265 -10.30 -28.91 14.32
N GLU A 266 -11.38 -29.49 14.84
CA GLU A 266 -11.39 -30.16 16.14
C GLU A 266 -10.48 -31.39 16.16
N CYS A 267 -10.48 -32.19 15.09
CA CYS A 267 -9.58 -33.34 14.95
C CYS A 267 -8.10 -32.91 14.94
N LEU A 268 -7.75 -31.88 14.17
CA LEU A 268 -6.39 -31.33 14.12
C LEU A 268 -5.97 -30.76 15.48
N GLN A 269 -6.87 -30.04 16.15
CA GLN A 269 -6.61 -29.50 17.47
C GLN A 269 -6.40 -30.62 18.50
N PHE A 270 -7.30 -31.60 18.53
CA PHE A 270 -7.19 -32.79 19.39
C PHE A 270 -5.88 -33.53 19.18
N ALA A 271 -5.50 -33.76 17.92
CA ALA A 271 -4.24 -34.43 17.60
C ALA A 271 -3.02 -33.64 18.10
N ARG A 272 -3.04 -32.31 18.01
CA ARG A 272 -1.95 -31.43 18.41
C ARG A 272 -1.84 -31.22 19.92
N THR A 273 -2.92 -31.40 20.67
CA THR A 273 -2.93 -31.13 22.12
C THR A 273 -2.99 -32.41 22.95
N VAL A 274 -3.88 -33.33 22.60
CA VAL A 274 -4.15 -34.55 23.37
C VAL A 274 -3.36 -35.74 22.84
N ALA A 275 -3.43 -36.00 21.53
CA ALA A 275 -2.71 -37.12 20.91
C ALA A 275 -1.33 -36.72 20.36
N TYR A 276 -0.68 -35.73 20.98
CA TYR A 276 0.49 -35.03 20.43
C TYR A 276 1.63 -35.96 20.02
N LEU A 277 1.99 -36.94 20.85
CA LEU A 277 3.06 -37.89 20.54
C LEU A 277 2.75 -38.72 19.28
N HIS A 278 1.50 -39.15 19.12
CA HIS A 278 1.07 -39.92 17.95
C HIS A 278 0.97 -39.05 16.70
N TYR A 279 0.54 -37.79 16.86
CA TYR A 279 0.52 -36.79 15.79
C TYR A 279 1.93 -36.49 15.27
N VAL A 280 2.89 -36.25 16.16
CA VAL A 280 4.30 -36.05 15.78
C VAL A 280 4.83 -37.28 15.05
N ASN A 281 4.57 -38.49 15.54
CA ASN A 281 4.96 -39.72 14.84
C ASN A 281 4.32 -39.82 13.44
N GLY A 282 3.06 -39.39 13.28
CA GLY A 282 2.39 -39.32 11.98
C GLY A 282 3.02 -38.29 11.02
N LEU A 283 3.64 -37.22 11.52
CA LEU A 283 4.38 -36.27 10.67
C LEU A 283 5.69 -36.86 10.12
N TYR A 284 6.20 -37.94 10.72
CA TYR A 284 7.45 -38.59 10.34
C TYR A 284 7.26 -40.03 9.86
N ASP A 285 6.02 -40.46 9.57
CA ASP A 285 5.69 -41.84 9.19
C ASP A 285 6.06 -42.22 7.74
N GLY A 286 6.76 -41.33 7.03
CA GLY A 286 7.18 -41.53 5.64
C GLY A 286 6.09 -41.27 4.60
N TRP A 287 4.87 -40.90 5.02
CA TRP A 287 3.83 -40.50 4.07
C TRP A 287 4.18 -39.16 3.38
N GLU A 288 4.10 -39.15 2.05
CA GLU A 288 4.32 -37.97 1.23
C GLU A 288 3.04 -37.55 0.49
N PRO A 289 2.66 -36.25 0.56
CA PRO A 289 1.55 -35.73 -0.22
C PRO A 289 1.89 -35.68 -1.72
N PRO A 290 0.88 -35.63 -2.62
CA PRO A 290 1.12 -35.51 -4.06
C PRO A 290 1.98 -34.29 -4.41
N ARG A 291 3.04 -34.52 -5.20
CA ARG A 291 3.98 -33.47 -5.64
C ARG A 291 3.32 -32.39 -6.52
N SER A 292 2.15 -32.68 -7.08
CA SER A 292 1.34 -31.73 -7.86
C SER A 292 0.71 -30.61 -7.02
N LEU A 293 0.66 -30.77 -5.70
CA LEU A 293 0.14 -29.75 -4.79
C LEU A 293 1.17 -28.64 -4.56
N SER A 294 0.72 -27.41 -4.29
CA SER A 294 1.61 -26.35 -3.83
C SER A 294 2.21 -26.69 -2.46
N ALA A 295 3.40 -26.16 -2.13
CA ALA A 295 4.11 -26.48 -0.88
C ALA A 295 3.24 -26.26 0.37
N TYR A 296 2.43 -25.20 0.40
CA TYR A 296 1.49 -24.94 1.49
C TYR A 296 0.40 -26.02 1.61
N ARG A 297 -0.17 -26.48 0.48
CA ARG A 297 -1.16 -27.57 0.46
C ARG A 297 -0.55 -28.92 0.83
N GLN A 298 0.68 -29.19 0.40
CA GLN A 298 1.43 -30.38 0.82
C GLN A 298 1.62 -30.40 2.34
N ALA A 299 2.05 -29.29 2.92
CA ALA A 299 2.25 -29.17 4.36
C ALA A 299 0.96 -29.39 5.15
N PHE A 300 -0.17 -28.86 4.67
CA PHE A 300 -1.48 -29.08 5.29
C PHE A 300 -1.94 -30.54 5.18
N ALA A 301 -1.88 -31.13 3.99
CA ALA A 301 -2.29 -32.52 3.76
C ALA A 301 -1.50 -33.49 4.66
N LYS A 302 -0.21 -33.20 4.87
CA LYS A 302 0.64 -33.96 5.81
C LYS A 302 0.18 -33.85 7.25
N ARG A 303 -0.23 -32.67 7.71
CA ARG A 303 -0.78 -32.48 9.07
C ARG A 303 -2.14 -33.15 9.23
N GLN A 304 -2.98 -33.10 8.21
CA GLN A 304 -4.27 -33.80 8.21
C GLN A 304 -4.06 -35.32 8.29
N HIS A 305 -3.21 -35.89 7.45
CA HIS A 305 -2.84 -37.31 7.50
C HIS A 305 -2.29 -37.70 8.88
N ALA A 306 -1.39 -36.91 9.45
CA ALA A 306 -0.82 -37.16 10.76
C ALA A 306 -1.88 -37.12 11.88
N ALA A 307 -2.83 -36.18 11.83
CA ALA A 307 -3.92 -36.10 12.79
C ALA A 307 -4.85 -37.31 12.69
N GLU A 308 -5.18 -37.73 11.46
CA GLU A 308 -5.98 -38.91 11.18
C GLU A 308 -5.32 -40.20 11.67
N ALA A 309 -4.00 -40.35 11.45
CA ALA A 309 -3.23 -41.49 11.92
C ALA A 309 -3.02 -41.50 13.46
N ALA A 310 -3.12 -40.34 14.11
CA ALA A 310 -2.96 -40.23 15.56
C ALA A 310 -4.15 -40.81 16.34
N LEU A 311 -5.37 -40.67 15.81
CA LEU A 311 -6.60 -41.10 16.48
C LEU A 311 -6.58 -42.59 16.88
N PRO A 312 -6.41 -43.56 15.95
CA PRO A 312 -6.44 -44.98 16.32
C PRO A 312 -5.29 -45.37 17.27
N ARG A 313 -4.13 -44.73 17.16
CA ARG A 313 -2.97 -45.00 18.04
C ARG A 313 -3.22 -44.49 19.46
N TRP A 314 -3.84 -43.33 19.59
CA TRP A 314 -4.21 -42.78 20.88
C TRP A 314 -5.31 -43.62 21.56
N VAL A 315 -6.34 -44.03 20.79
CA VAL A 315 -7.43 -44.91 21.27
C VAL A 315 -6.87 -46.24 21.80
N ALA A 316 -5.94 -46.87 21.08
CA ALA A 316 -5.29 -48.12 21.49
C ALA A 316 -4.50 -48.00 22.80
N GLY A 317 -4.06 -46.79 23.15
CA GLY A 317 -3.36 -46.50 24.41
C GLY A 317 -4.29 -46.22 25.59
N GLN A 318 -5.62 -46.18 25.40
CA GLN A 318 -6.56 -45.89 26.47
C GLN A 318 -6.97 -47.15 27.24
N PRO A 319 -7.16 -47.06 28.57
CA PRO A 319 -7.49 -48.23 29.39
C PRO A 319 -8.97 -48.65 29.29
N SER A 320 -9.88 -47.78 28.86
CA SER A 320 -11.30 -48.10 28.66
C SER A 320 -12.01 -47.07 27.79
N LEU A 321 -13.18 -47.45 27.24
CA LEU A 321 -14.08 -46.51 26.54
C LEU A 321 -14.56 -45.38 27.46
N GLN A 322 -14.75 -45.66 28.75
CA GLN A 322 -15.17 -44.64 29.72
C GLN A 322 -14.09 -43.57 29.92
N THR A 323 -12.82 -43.96 29.88
CA THR A 323 -11.69 -43.01 29.93
C THR A 323 -11.66 -42.09 28.72
N ILE A 324 -11.96 -42.60 27.52
CA ILE A 324 -12.11 -41.78 26.31
C ILE A 324 -13.24 -40.76 26.49
N LYS A 325 -14.42 -41.21 26.93
CA LYS A 325 -15.61 -40.37 27.12
C LYS A 325 -15.41 -39.25 28.14
N GLN A 326 -14.64 -39.52 29.18
CA GLN A 326 -14.40 -38.58 30.29
C GLN A 326 -13.17 -37.70 30.09
N HIS A 327 -12.40 -37.90 29.00
CA HIS A 327 -11.17 -37.16 28.80
C HIS A 327 -11.47 -35.68 28.48
N PRO A 328 -10.95 -34.71 29.27
CA PRO A 328 -11.34 -33.30 29.17
C PRO A 328 -10.96 -32.64 27.84
N GLY A 329 -9.95 -33.18 27.15
CA GLY A 329 -9.51 -32.70 25.84
C GLY A 329 -10.25 -33.31 24.65
N VAL A 330 -11.18 -34.25 24.84
CA VAL A 330 -11.93 -34.87 23.72
C VAL A 330 -13.16 -34.01 23.38
N PRO A 331 -13.26 -33.45 22.17
CA PRO A 331 -14.45 -32.71 21.76
C PRO A 331 -15.61 -33.66 21.51
N ALA A 332 -16.83 -33.24 21.88
CA ALA A 332 -18.04 -34.05 21.79
C ALA A 332 -18.34 -34.53 20.35
N SER A 333 -18.02 -33.72 19.35
CA SER A 333 -18.15 -34.05 17.92
C SER A 333 -17.25 -35.20 17.47
N LEU A 334 -16.12 -35.43 18.14
CA LEU A 334 -15.16 -36.48 17.81
C LEU A 334 -15.47 -37.80 18.55
N LEU A 335 -16.29 -37.76 19.60
CA LEU A 335 -16.64 -38.95 20.39
C LEU A 335 -17.18 -40.12 19.55
N PRO A 336 -18.18 -39.94 18.66
CA PRO A 336 -18.72 -41.06 17.88
C PRO A 336 -17.64 -41.77 17.05
N ARG A 337 -16.67 -41.00 16.56
CA ARG A 337 -15.55 -41.52 15.79
C ARG A 337 -14.56 -42.29 16.67
N LEU A 338 -14.24 -41.79 17.85
CA LEU A 338 -13.36 -42.47 18.81
C LEU A 338 -14.01 -43.76 19.35
N GLU A 339 -15.32 -43.75 19.59
CA GLU A 339 -16.09 -44.94 19.97
C GLU A 339 -16.05 -46.01 18.89
N ALA A 340 -16.22 -45.65 17.62
CA ALA A 340 -16.11 -46.58 16.51
C ALA A 340 -14.69 -47.17 16.39
N LEU A 341 -13.66 -46.35 16.58
CA LEU A 341 -12.26 -46.83 16.59
C LEU A 341 -12.00 -47.76 17.78
N TRP A 342 -12.56 -47.48 18.95
CA TRP A 342 -12.46 -48.36 20.12
C TRP A 342 -13.10 -49.72 19.84
N ALA A 343 -14.35 -49.73 19.34
CA ALA A 343 -15.07 -50.95 19.01
C ALA A 343 -14.33 -51.81 17.97
N ALA A 344 -13.70 -51.19 16.97
CA ALA A 344 -12.90 -51.89 15.99
C ALA A 344 -11.63 -52.55 16.56
N GLN A 345 -11.07 -52.00 17.65
CA GLN A 345 -9.87 -52.51 18.31
C GLN A 345 -10.18 -53.50 19.44
N HIS A 346 -11.37 -53.40 20.05
CA HIS A 346 -11.83 -54.22 21.17
C HIS A 346 -13.17 -54.90 20.84
N PRO A 347 -13.21 -55.82 19.85
CA PRO A 347 -14.46 -56.44 19.40
C PRO A 347 -15.18 -57.25 20.48
N ALA A 348 -14.48 -57.70 21.52
CA ALA A 348 -15.06 -58.40 22.66
C ALA A 348 -15.92 -57.49 23.55
N ASP A 349 -15.58 -56.19 23.64
CA ASP A 349 -16.29 -55.20 24.45
C ASP A 349 -17.49 -54.59 23.71
N ALA A 350 -17.60 -54.79 22.40
CA ALA A 350 -18.71 -54.28 21.58
C ALA A 350 -19.95 -55.22 21.58
N ALA A 351 -19.81 -56.44 22.10
CA ALA A 351 -20.85 -57.47 22.14
C ALA A 351 -21.49 -57.66 23.53
N ALA A 352 -21.02 -56.90 24.53
CA ALA A 352 -21.57 -56.80 25.89
C ALA A 352 -22.28 -55.46 26.06
#